data_AF-N2IIQ8-F1
#
_entry.id   AF-N2IIQ8-F1
#
_cell.length_a   1.000
_cell.length_b   1.000
_cell.length_c   1.000
_cell.angle_alpha   90.00
_cell.angle_beta   90.00
_cell.angle_gamma   90.00
#
_symmetry.space_group_name_H-M   'P 1'
#
loop_
_entity.id
_entity.type
_entity.pdbx_description
1 polymer ?
#
loop_
_entity_poly.entity_id
_entity_poly.type
_entity_poly.pdbx_seq_one_letter_code
_entity_poly.pdbx_strand_id
1 'polypeptide(L)'
;MSNVQFILDEDKTPIYAIVPYGDYLKLLEGGSPGDLAAGPTLLSEDSLQIRLPYGGEASIDLVRLVDYCDHYAISSIAINKRTQALERFPANQRDTLDPLLRICFLPEDSPYKNTMQATSEVVDALVETGIFKRSKRIFKDVFYRPVNAIDYQSEKGAAFLKDKQPPENPIRREKDLGLPE
;
A
#
# COMPACT_ATOMS: atom_id res chain seq x y z
N MET A 1 6.06 -9.72 -10.46
CA MET A 1 6.93 -9.52 -11.65
C MET A 1 6.81 -10.75 -12.53
N SER A 2 6.07 -10.66 -13.62
CA SER A 2 6.00 -11.72 -14.62
C SER A 2 7.35 -11.78 -15.34
N ASN A 3 8.11 -12.83 -15.06
CA ASN A 3 9.44 -13.06 -15.63
C ASN A 3 9.26 -13.60 -17.06
N VAL A 4 8.89 -12.71 -17.99
CA VAL A 4 8.68 -13.06 -19.40
C VAL A 4 10.02 -12.93 -20.13
N GLN A 5 10.43 -14.00 -20.81
CA GLN A 5 11.62 -14.01 -21.65
C GLN A 5 11.20 -14.16 -23.11
N PHE A 6 11.84 -13.41 -24.00
CA PHE A 6 11.58 -13.47 -25.43
C PHE A 6 12.69 -14.24 -26.14
N ILE A 7 12.29 -15.12 -27.06
CA ILE A 7 13.17 -15.77 -28.03
C ILE A 7 13.01 -14.99 -29.33
N LEU A 8 14.12 -14.47 -29.84
CA LEU A 8 14.18 -13.61 -31.02
C LEU A 8 14.59 -14.42 -32.26
N ASP A 9 14.20 -13.96 -33.44
CA ASP A 9 14.72 -14.43 -34.73
C ASP A 9 16.04 -13.75 -35.14
N GLU A 10 16.53 -14.07 -36.33
CA GLU A 10 17.78 -13.53 -36.89
C GLU A 10 17.76 -12.00 -37.06
N ASP A 11 16.59 -11.41 -37.22
CA ASP A 11 16.38 -9.96 -37.35
C ASP A 11 16.08 -9.27 -36.00
N LYS A 12 16.24 -10.01 -34.88
CA LYS A 12 15.94 -9.58 -33.50
C LYS A 12 14.45 -9.30 -33.25
N THR A 13 13.56 -9.89 -34.04
CA THR A 13 12.12 -9.81 -33.83
C THR A 13 11.69 -10.92 -32.86
N PRO A 14 10.88 -10.63 -31.82
CA PRO A 14 10.38 -11.67 -30.93
C PRO A 14 9.45 -12.64 -31.66
N ILE A 15 9.80 -13.93 -31.67
CA ILE A 15 9.02 -14.99 -32.31
C ILE A 15 8.38 -15.95 -31.31
N TYR A 16 8.96 -16.11 -30.12
CA TYR A 16 8.36 -16.85 -29.01
C TYR A 16 8.54 -16.11 -27.69
N ALA A 17 7.67 -16.38 -26.73
CA ALA A 17 7.78 -15.91 -25.36
C ALA A 17 7.69 -17.09 -24.39
N ILE A 18 8.58 -17.12 -23.40
CA ILE A 18 8.50 -18.00 -22.24
C ILE A 18 7.78 -17.22 -21.14
N VAL A 19 6.65 -17.76 -20.72
CA VAL A 19 5.76 -17.14 -19.74
C VAL A 19 5.53 -18.12 -18.59
N PRO A 20 5.49 -17.69 -17.32
CA PRO A 20 5.06 -18.56 -16.23
C PRO A 20 3.70 -19.22 -16.53
N TYR A 21 3.57 -20.49 -16.18
CA TYR A 21 2.41 -21.30 -16.59
C TYR A 21 1.05 -20.71 -16.18
N GLY A 22 0.96 -20.08 -15.00
CA GLY A 22 -0.27 -19.43 -14.54
C GLY A 22 -0.69 -18.21 -15.38
N ASP A 23 0.28 -17.50 -15.97
CA ASP A 23 0.01 -16.35 -16.84
C ASP A 23 -0.37 -16.81 -18.27
N TYR A 24 0.18 -17.95 -18.71
CA TYR A 24 -0.22 -18.60 -19.95
C TYR A 24 -1.70 -19.04 -19.93
N LEU A 25 -2.18 -19.59 -18.82
CA LEU A 25 -3.60 -19.98 -18.68
C LEU A 25 -4.55 -18.79 -18.84
N LYS A 26 -4.20 -17.62 -18.30
CA LYS A 26 -4.99 -16.38 -18.42
C LYS A 26 -5.06 -15.84 -19.85
N LEU A 27 -4.02 -16.06 -20.65
CA LEU A 27 -4.00 -15.71 -22.07
C LEU A 27 -4.90 -16.63 -22.91
N LEU A 28 -5.02 -17.91 -22.54
CA LEU A 28 -5.91 -18.87 -23.21
C LEU A 28 -7.39 -18.60 -22.95
N GLU A 29 -7.73 -18.00 -21.80
CA GLU A 29 -9.10 -17.65 -21.42
C GLU A 29 -9.62 -16.34 -22.07
N GLY A 30 -8.85 -15.73 -22.98
CA GLY A 30 -9.30 -14.61 -23.80
C GLY A 30 -9.01 -13.21 -23.24
N GLY A 31 -8.09 -13.08 -22.28
CA GLY A 31 -7.65 -11.79 -21.76
C GLY A 31 -6.87 -10.97 -22.81
N SER A 32 -7.17 -9.67 -22.92
CA SER A 32 -6.39 -8.73 -23.75
C SER A 32 -5.00 -8.53 -23.14
N PRO A 33 -3.93 -8.25 -23.93
CA PRO A 33 -2.55 -8.11 -23.42
C PRO A 33 -2.35 -7.01 -22.36
N GLY A 34 -3.36 -6.16 -22.11
CA GLY A 34 -3.38 -5.15 -21.04
C GLY A 34 -3.88 -5.66 -19.69
N ASP A 35 -4.45 -6.87 -19.63
CA ASP A 35 -5.04 -7.49 -18.42
C ASP A 35 -4.11 -8.53 -17.80
N LEU A 36 -2.79 -8.34 -17.91
CA LEU A 36 -1.84 -9.11 -17.10
C LEU A 36 -2.15 -8.83 -15.63
N ALA A 37 -2.89 -9.76 -15.03
CA ALA A 37 -3.30 -9.73 -13.64
C ALA A 37 -2.12 -9.33 -12.77
N ALA A 38 -2.36 -8.36 -11.88
CA ALA A 38 -1.50 -8.12 -10.74
C ALA A 38 -1.11 -9.48 -10.12
N GLY A 39 0.10 -9.57 -9.55
CA GLY A 39 0.49 -10.75 -8.78
C GLY A 39 -0.57 -11.11 -7.73
N PRO A 40 -0.47 -12.30 -7.09
CA PRO A 40 -1.45 -12.69 -6.07
C PRO A 40 -1.72 -11.51 -5.12
N THR A 41 -2.99 -11.10 -5.04
CA THR A 41 -3.36 -9.91 -4.28
C THR A 41 -2.84 -10.03 -2.85
N LEU A 42 -2.34 -8.92 -2.30
CA LEU A 42 -1.95 -8.88 -0.89
C LEU A 42 -3.18 -8.71 0.02
N LEU A 43 -4.34 -8.41 -0.55
CA LEU A 43 -5.61 -8.29 0.14
C LEU A 43 -6.12 -9.68 0.51
N SER A 44 -6.52 -9.87 1.77
CA SER A 44 -7.16 -11.10 2.24
C SER A 44 -8.53 -11.31 1.58
N GLU A 45 -9.00 -12.55 1.54
CA GLU A 45 -10.30 -12.91 0.93
C GLU A 45 -11.48 -12.16 1.56
N ASP A 46 -11.42 -11.89 2.87
CA ASP A 46 -12.43 -11.11 3.61
C ASP A 46 -12.30 -9.59 3.40
N SER A 47 -11.27 -9.14 2.67
CA SER A 47 -10.95 -7.73 2.44
C SER A 47 -10.74 -6.91 3.72
N LEU A 48 -10.29 -7.55 4.81
CA LEU A 48 -10.01 -6.89 6.09
C LEU A 48 -8.52 -6.68 6.34
N GLN A 49 -7.65 -7.39 5.62
CA GLN A 49 -6.22 -7.35 5.84
C GLN A 49 -5.43 -7.21 4.54
N ILE A 50 -4.31 -6.48 4.59
CA ILE A 50 -3.34 -6.44 3.49
C ILE A 50 -1.99 -6.93 4.01
N ARG A 51 -1.48 -8.04 3.47
CA ARG A 51 -0.18 -8.59 3.86
C ARG A 51 0.94 -7.61 3.54
N LEU A 52 1.88 -7.41 4.48
CA LEU A 52 3.10 -6.66 4.23
C LEU A 52 4.20 -7.61 3.71
N PRO A 53 4.59 -7.53 2.42
CA PRO A 53 5.47 -8.53 1.80
C PRO A 53 6.88 -8.55 2.40
N TYR A 54 7.29 -7.46 3.06
CA TYR A 54 8.57 -7.34 3.73
C TYR A 54 8.43 -7.10 5.24
N GLY A 55 7.25 -7.39 5.81
CA GLY A 55 6.96 -7.23 7.24
C GLY A 55 7.00 -8.55 8.03
N GLY A 56 7.40 -9.65 7.41
CA GLY A 56 7.25 -10.99 7.97
C GLY A 56 5.80 -11.46 7.88
N GLU A 57 5.21 -11.84 9.00
CA GLU A 57 3.79 -12.22 9.12
C GLU A 57 2.87 -11.00 9.39
N ALA A 58 3.42 -9.78 9.37
CA ALA A 58 2.67 -8.57 9.62
C ALA A 58 1.70 -8.24 8.46
N SER A 59 0.56 -7.64 8.83
CA SER A 59 -0.47 -7.18 7.89
C SER A 59 -1.05 -5.85 8.33
N ILE A 60 -1.54 -5.08 7.37
CA ILE A 60 -2.38 -3.91 7.59
C ILE A 60 -3.76 -4.39 8.00
N ASP A 61 -4.23 -4.02 9.19
CA ASP A 61 -5.64 -4.09 9.55
C ASP A 61 -6.37 -2.90 8.89
N LEU A 62 -7.23 -3.20 7.91
CA LEU A 62 -7.96 -2.18 7.16
C LEU A 62 -8.99 -1.46 8.00
N VAL A 63 -9.62 -2.11 8.99
CA VAL A 63 -10.57 -1.46 9.89
C VAL A 63 -9.86 -0.35 10.63
N ARG A 64 -8.69 -0.67 11.18
CA ARG A 64 -7.86 0.26 11.92
C ARG A 64 -7.33 1.42 11.06
N LEU A 65 -6.90 1.14 9.83
CA LEU A 65 -6.43 2.19 8.91
C LEU A 65 -7.56 3.11 8.44
N VAL A 66 -8.74 2.56 8.15
CA VAL A 66 -9.90 3.33 7.67
C VAL A 66 -10.50 4.15 8.80
N ASP A 67 -10.60 3.58 10.01
CA ASP A 67 -11.00 4.31 11.23
C ASP A 67 -10.07 5.50 11.49
N TYR A 68 -8.74 5.32 11.37
CA TYR A 68 -7.79 6.42 11.46
C TYR A 68 -8.05 7.53 10.43
N CYS A 69 -8.34 7.17 9.19
CA CYS A 69 -8.64 8.17 8.16
C CYS A 69 -9.93 8.94 8.47
N ASP A 70 -10.96 8.24 8.93
CA ASP A 70 -12.27 8.83 9.22
C ASP A 70 -12.23 9.71 10.48
N HIS A 71 -11.71 9.16 11.58
CA HIS A 71 -11.61 9.82 12.88
C HIS A 71 -10.83 11.14 12.82
N TYR A 72 -9.77 11.18 12.01
CA TYR A 72 -8.91 12.34 11.87
C TYR A 72 -9.15 13.16 10.59
N ALA A 73 -10.24 12.90 9.87
CA ALA A 73 -10.60 13.56 8.62
C ALA A 73 -9.43 13.61 7.60
N ILE A 74 -8.68 12.52 7.48
CA ILE A 74 -7.58 12.39 6.52
C ILE A 74 -8.15 12.27 5.12
N SER A 75 -7.89 13.26 4.27
CA SER A 75 -8.32 13.21 2.85
C SER A 75 -7.31 12.51 1.94
N SER A 76 -6.02 12.60 2.26
CA SER A 76 -4.93 12.02 1.48
C SER A 76 -3.75 11.67 2.37
N ILE A 77 -3.02 10.61 2.02
CA ILE A 77 -1.77 10.20 2.65
C ILE A 77 -0.66 10.19 1.61
N ALA A 78 0.45 10.87 1.88
CA ALA A 78 1.60 10.89 0.98
C ALA A 78 2.32 9.54 0.99
N ILE A 79 2.72 9.05 -0.19
CA ILE A 79 3.51 7.82 -0.34
C ILE A 79 5.00 8.19 -0.31
N ASN A 80 5.60 8.18 0.87
CA ASN A 80 7.00 8.55 1.08
C ASN A 80 7.95 7.35 0.95
N LYS A 81 8.32 6.97 -0.28
CA LYS A 81 9.23 5.82 -0.56
C LYS A 81 10.71 6.15 -0.34
N ARG A 82 11.07 6.69 0.83
CA ARG A 82 12.47 6.94 1.18
C ARG A 82 13.08 5.69 1.82
N THR A 83 14.15 5.18 1.22
CA THR A 83 14.96 4.12 1.81
C THR A 83 15.84 4.70 2.92
N GLN A 84 15.27 4.83 4.11
CA GLN A 84 15.97 5.28 5.31
C GLN A 84 15.44 4.55 6.55
N ALA A 85 16.24 4.57 7.62
CA ALA A 85 15.83 4.07 8.93
C ALA A 85 14.63 4.88 9.47
N LEU A 86 13.73 4.21 10.20
CA LEU A 86 12.47 4.82 10.66
C LEU A 86 12.71 6.06 11.53
N GLU A 87 13.72 6.02 12.39
CA GLU A 87 14.13 7.13 13.26
C GLU A 87 14.59 8.39 12.50
N ARG A 88 15.00 8.24 11.23
CA ARG A 88 15.48 9.34 10.38
C ARG A 88 14.37 10.09 9.67
N PHE A 89 13.12 9.63 9.79
CA PHE A 89 11.99 10.41 9.28
C PHE A 89 11.76 11.63 10.17
N PRO A 90 11.73 12.85 9.59
CA PRO A 90 11.29 14.04 10.29
C PRO A 90 9.90 13.84 10.92
N ALA A 91 9.63 14.49 12.06
CA ALA A 91 8.35 14.35 12.77
C ALA A 91 7.14 14.62 11.85
N ASN A 92 7.20 15.69 11.06
CA ASN A 92 6.16 16.04 10.07
C ASN A 92 6.02 15.05 8.90
N GLN A 93 6.88 14.03 8.79
CA GLN A 93 6.79 12.96 7.79
C GLN A 93 6.37 11.61 8.40
N ARG A 94 6.18 11.50 9.71
CA ARG A 94 5.79 10.23 10.36
C ARG A 94 4.37 9.78 10.04
N ASP A 95 3.49 10.71 9.70
CA ASP A 95 2.12 10.41 9.24
C ASP A 95 2.04 10.12 7.73
N THR A 96 3.19 10.04 7.02
CA THR A 96 3.21 9.56 5.63
C THR A 96 3.12 8.04 5.58
N LEU A 97 2.65 7.48 4.45
CA LEU A 97 2.21 6.08 4.39
C LEU A 97 3.28 5.09 4.88
N ASP A 98 4.52 5.22 4.42
CA ASP A 98 5.56 4.24 4.75
C ASP A 98 5.96 4.26 6.24
N PRO A 99 6.31 5.41 6.84
CA PRO A 99 6.48 5.50 8.30
C PRO A 99 5.26 5.05 9.10
N LEU A 100 4.05 5.45 8.69
CA LEU A 100 2.81 5.04 9.35
C LEU A 100 2.67 3.50 9.37
N LEU A 101 2.94 2.84 8.25
CA LEU A 101 2.89 1.38 8.16
C LEU A 101 3.91 0.72 9.11
N ARG A 102 5.13 1.24 9.15
CA ARG A 102 6.20 0.72 10.02
C ARG A 102 5.94 0.95 11.50
N ILE A 103 5.31 2.06 11.88
CA ILE A 103 5.00 2.42 13.27
C ILE A 103 3.79 1.63 13.77
N CYS A 104 2.75 1.52 12.94
CA CYS A 104 1.45 1.04 13.41
C CYS A 104 1.23 -0.45 13.14
N PHE A 105 1.79 -1.02 12.08
CA PHE A 105 1.42 -2.37 11.62
C PHE A 105 2.55 -3.39 11.69
N LEU A 106 3.74 -2.99 12.13
CA LEU A 106 4.81 -3.92 12.50
C LEU A 106 4.81 -4.12 14.03
N PRO A 107 5.18 -5.32 14.52
CA PRO A 107 5.51 -5.52 15.93
C PRO A 107 6.59 -4.55 16.41
N GLU A 108 6.56 -4.18 17.70
CA GLU A 108 7.46 -3.18 18.27
C GLU A 108 8.95 -3.54 18.10
N ASP A 109 9.26 -4.83 18.22
CA ASP A 109 10.57 -5.47 18.09
C ASP A 109 10.83 -6.05 16.69
N SER A 110 10.02 -5.70 15.69
CA SER A 110 10.13 -6.23 14.33
C SER A 110 11.52 -5.96 13.74
N PRO A 111 12.21 -7.00 13.22
CA PRO A 111 13.49 -6.82 12.52
C PRO A 111 13.33 -6.03 11.21
N TYR A 112 12.08 -5.86 10.73
CA TYR A 112 11.75 -5.19 9.48
C TYR A 112 11.38 -3.71 9.65
N LYS A 113 11.53 -3.13 10.86
CA LYS A 113 11.18 -1.73 11.17
C LYS A 113 11.87 -0.70 10.26
N ASN A 114 13.06 -1.04 9.76
CA ASN A 114 13.82 -0.19 8.83
C ASN A 114 13.64 -0.56 7.35
N THR A 115 12.80 -1.56 7.04
CA THR A 115 12.46 -1.98 5.68
C THR A 115 11.23 -1.24 5.19
N MET A 116 11.27 -0.77 3.94
CA MET A 116 10.13 -0.08 3.30
C MET A 116 8.93 -1.03 3.17
N GLN A 117 7.78 -0.60 3.69
CA GLN A 117 6.54 -1.36 3.70
C GLN A 117 5.53 -0.82 2.69
N ALA A 118 5.57 0.48 2.35
CA ALA A 118 4.70 1.05 1.32
C ALA A 118 5.20 0.74 -0.11
N THR A 119 5.31 -0.55 -0.43
CA THR A 119 5.70 -1.03 -1.76
C THR A 119 4.63 -0.72 -2.80
N SER A 120 4.92 -0.94 -4.09
CA SER A 120 3.89 -0.72 -5.12
C SER A 120 2.72 -1.68 -4.93
N GLU A 121 3.00 -2.94 -4.60
CA GLU A 121 2.04 -4.01 -4.36
C GLU A 121 1.11 -3.70 -3.17
N VAL A 122 1.65 -3.14 -2.08
CA VAL A 122 0.83 -2.71 -0.93
C VAL A 122 -0.09 -1.55 -1.32
N VAL A 123 0.42 -0.60 -2.13
CA VAL A 123 -0.40 0.50 -2.64
C VAL A 123 -1.46 -0.02 -3.63
N ASP A 124 -1.15 -1.01 -4.46
CA ASP A 124 -2.12 -1.68 -5.34
C ASP A 124 -3.24 -2.31 -4.52
N ALA A 125 -2.91 -3.10 -3.49
CA ALA A 125 -3.89 -3.74 -2.62
C ALA A 125 -4.77 -2.74 -1.87
N LEU A 126 -4.20 -1.61 -1.41
CA LEU A 126 -4.99 -0.52 -0.81
C LEU A 126 -5.99 0.06 -1.81
N VAL A 127 -5.61 0.22 -3.07
CA VAL A 127 -6.47 0.74 -4.13
C VAL A 127 -7.53 -0.29 -4.55
N GLU A 128 -7.19 -1.58 -4.54
CA GLU A 128 -8.09 -2.69 -4.83
C GLU A 128 -9.31 -2.72 -3.90
N THR A 129 -9.17 -2.29 -2.65
CA THR A 129 -10.30 -2.13 -1.71
C THR A 129 -11.39 -1.16 -2.21
N GLY A 130 -11.04 -0.27 -3.15
CA GLY A 130 -11.88 0.81 -3.62
C GLY A 130 -12.02 1.98 -2.63
N ILE A 131 -11.57 1.84 -1.37
CA ILE A 131 -11.59 2.86 -0.31
C ILE A 131 -10.51 3.92 -0.55
N PHE A 132 -9.44 3.56 -1.26
CA PHE A 132 -8.34 4.45 -1.60
C PHE A 132 -8.19 4.61 -3.11
N LYS A 133 -7.68 5.76 -3.54
CA LYS A 133 -7.38 6.05 -4.95
C LYS A 133 -5.99 6.66 -5.09
N ARG A 134 -5.22 6.26 -6.10
CA ARG A 134 -3.94 6.91 -6.41
C ARG A 134 -4.13 8.34 -6.87
N SER A 135 -3.27 9.23 -6.41
CA SER A 135 -3.25 10.64 -6.81
C SER A 135 -1.82 11.22 -6.78
N LYS A 136 -1.70 12.48 -7.22
CA LYS A 136 -0.54 13.32 -6.93
C LYS A 136 -1.01 14.57 -6.19
N ARG A 137 -0.44 14.83 -5.02
CA ARG A 137 -0.85 15.94 -4.13
C ARG A 137 0.36 16.71 -3.63
N ILE A 138 0.14 17.99 -3.34
CA ILE A 138 1.09 18.81 -2.58
C ILE A 138 0.65 18.76 -1.12
N PHE A 139 1.54 18.28 -0.25
CA PHE A 139 1.36 18.35 1.20
C PHE A 139 2.20 19.52 1.70
N LYS A 140 1.53 20.68 1.87
CA LYS A 140 2.15 21.87 2.44
C LYS A 140 2.74 21.48 3.81
N ASP A 141 3.90 22.05 4.12
CA ASP A 141 4.67 21.76 5.34
C ASP A 141 5.39 20.40 5.39
N VAL A 142 5.18 19.50 4.43
CA VAL A 142 5.87 18.20 4.34
C VAL A 142 6.77 18.09 3.10
N PHE A 143 6.25 18.46 1.93
CA PHE A 143 6.96 18.36 0.65
C PHE A 143 6.86 19.66 -0.16
N TYR A 144 7.98 20.10 -0.73
CA TYR A 144 8.06 21.31 -1.57
C TYR A 144 7.44 21.14 -2.97
N ARG A 145 7.14 19.90 -3.39
CA ARG A 145 6.61 19.57 -4.71
C ARG A 145 5.48 18.53 -4.59
N PRO A 146 4.64 18.38 -5.64
CA PRO A 146 3.68 17.29 -5.68
C PRO A 146 4.38 15.92 -5.57
N VAL A 147 3.81 15.04 -4.75
CA VAL A 147 4.26 13.65 -4.56
C VAL A 147 3.10 12.68 -4.79
N ASN A 148 3.43 11.40 -5.01
CA ASN A 148 2.41 10.35 -5.10
C ASN A 148 1.70 10.21 -3.75
N ALA A 149 0.39 9.96 -3.80
CA ALA A 149 -0.46 9.84 -2.64
C ALA A 149 -1.54 8.78 -2.85
N ILE A 150 -2.16 8.35 -1.75
CA ILE A 150 -3.46 7.68 -1.74
C ILE A 150 -4.50 8.65 -1.17
N ASP A 151 -5.57 8.90 -1.93
CA ASP A 151 -6.72 9.70 -1.52
C ASP A 151 -7.76 8.77 -0.88
N TYR A 152 -8.17 9.08 0.35
CA TYR A 152 -9.23 8.39 1.06
C TYR A 152 -10.60 8.78 0.49
N GLN A 153 -11.40 7.78 0.12
CA GLN A 153 -12.76 7.95 -0.35
C GLN A 153 -13.72 7.89 0.84
N SER A 154 -13.96 9.03 1.51
CA SER A 154 -14.69 9.12 2.77
C SER A 154 -16.05 8.40 2.77
N GLU A 155 -16.85 8.54 1.72
CA GLU A 155 -18.13 7.84 1.60
C GLU A 155 -17.97 6.31 1.61
N LYS A 156 -16.94 5.79 0.92
CA LYS A 156 -16.66 4.35 0.86
C LYS A 156 -16.06 3.83 2.15
N GLY A 157 -15.22 4.63 2.82
CA GLY A 157 -14.67 4.28 4.12
C GLY A 157 -15.74 4.24 5.21
N ALA A 158 -16.63 5.23 5.26
CA ALA A 158 -17.78 5.21 6.16
C ALA A 158 -18.70 4.01 5.90
N ALA A 159 -18.98 3.70 4.62
CA ALA A 159 -19.73 2.50 4.26
C ALA A 159 -19.02 1.21 4.70
N PHE A 160 -17.70 1.15 4.57
CA PHE A 160 -16.90 0.02 5.03
C PHE A 160 -16.94 -0.13 6.56
N LEU A 161 -16.92 0.94 7.34
CA LEU A 161 -16.91 0.89 8.81
C LEU A 161 -18.28 0.64 9.44
N LYS A 162 -19.39 0.91 8.73
CA LYS A 162 -20.75 0.91 9.27
C LYS A 162 -21.12 -0.29 10.15
N ASP A 163 -20.71 -1.49 9.75
CA ASP A 163 -21.06 -2.75 10.43
C ASP A 163 -19.85 -3.37 11.18
N LYS A 164 -18.79 -2.60 11.39
CA LYS A 164 -17.56 -3.05 12.04
C LYS A 164 -17.46 -2.51 13.46
N GLN A 165 -16.88 -3.30 14.36
CA GLN A 165 -16.52 -2.78 15.67
C GLN A 165 -15.33 -1.82 15.55
N PRO A 166 -15.25 -0.78 16.40
CA PRO A 166 -14.07 0.05 16.50
C PRO A 166 -12.82 -0.81 16.79
N PRO A 167 -11.65 -0.45 16.24
CA PRO A 167 -10.42 -1.20 16.48
C PRO A 167 -10.03 -1.15 17.97
N GLU A 168 -9.59 -2.27 18.54
CA GLU A 168 -9.15 -2.34 19.96
C GLU A 168 -7.95 -1.42 20.24
N ASN A 169 -7.08 -1.24 19.24
CA ASN A 169 -5.90 -0.39 19.32
C ASN A 169 -5.92 0.65 18.19
N PRO A 170 -6.72 1.73 18.27
CA PRO A 170 -6.80 2.74 17.21
C PRO A 170 -5.44 3.41 16.97
N ILE A 171 -5.15 3.79 15.72
CA ILE A 171 -3.95 4.59 15.43
C ILE A 171 -4.14 5.98 16.03
N ARG A 172 -3.14 6.47 16.76
CA ARG A 172 -3.13 7.81 17.35
C ARG A 172 -2.05 8.65 16.69
N ARG A 173 -2.29 9.94 16.47
CA ARG A 173 -1.24 10.86 16.00
C ARG A 173 -0.30 11.18 17.15
N GLU A 174 0.98 11.45 16.85
CA GLU A 174 1.98 11.76 17.89
C GLU A 174 1.58 12.95 18.78
N LYS A 175 0.93 13.96 18.21
CA LYS A 175 0.40 15.11 18.95
C LYS A 175 -0.66 14.74 20.00
N ASP A 176 -1.34 13.62 19.83
CA ASP A 176 -2.37 13.13 20.76
C ASP A 176 -1.74 12.27 21.88
N LEU A 177 -0.45 11.94 21.76
CA LEU A 177 0.31 11.19 22.76
C LEU A 177 0.96 12.08 23.84
N GLY A 178 0.76 13.40 23.78
CA GLY A 178 1.23 14.34 24.80
C GLY A 178 2.75 14.44 24.91
N LEU A 179 3.49 14.08 23.85
CA LEU A 179 4.94 14.20 23.80
C LEU A 179 5.32 15.67 23.51
N PRO A 180 6.30 16.25 24.23
CA PRO A 180 6.71 17.64 24.02
C PRO A 180 7.29 17.84 22.60
N GLU A 181 6.92 18.97 21.98
CA GLU A 181 7.45 19.43 20.68
C GLU A 181 8.96 19.66 20.68
#